data_AF-A0A534A727-F1
#
_entry.id   AF-A0A534A727-F1
#
_cell.length_a   1.000
_cell.length_b   1.000
_cell.length_c   1.000
_cell.angle_alpha   90.00
_cell.angle_beta   90.00
_cell.angle_gamma   90.00
#
_symmetry.space_group_name_H-M   'P 1'
#
loop_
_entity.id
_entity.type
_entity.pdbx_description
1 polymer ?
#
loop_
_entity_poly.entity_id
_entity_poly.type
_entity_poly.pdbx_seq_one_letter_code
_entity_poly.pdbx_strand_id
1 'polypeptide(L)'
;FIDVISPCVAFNNHAGSTKSYEYVREHNEAVNRLDFIEVRAEIQVDYAEGELIDVTQHDGSVLRLRKLKANYNPHDRVAAMNYVHERQAKGEVVTGLLYVDSEAKDLHEHLATTETPFNRLGAKELSPGAATLAKINNSLR
;
A
#
# COMPACT_ATOMS: atom_id res chain seq x y z
N PHE A 1 0.58 6.64 -0.11
CA PHE A 1 0.46 5.17 -0.17
C PHE A 1 1.78 4.61 -0.69
N ILE A 2 2.28 3.52 -0.11
CA ILE A 2 3.50 2.84 -0.56
C ILE A 2 3.13 1.36 -0.70
N ASP A 3 3.17 0.85 -1.93
CA ASP A 3 2.97 -0.58 -2.20
C ASP A 3 4.31 -1.30 -2.08
N VAL A 4 4.36 -2.36 -1.28
CA VAL A 4 5.56 -3.13 -1.02
C VAL A 4 5.27 -4.58 -1.37
N ILE A 5 5.94 -5.08 -2.40
CA ILE A 5 5.84 -6.48 -2.82
C ILE A 5 6.51 -7.33 -1.75
N SER A 6 5.70 -8.09 -1.02
CA SER A 6 6.12 -8.99 0.04
C SER A 6 5.61 -10.40 -0.24
N PRO A 7 6.44 -11.30 -0.81
CA PRO A 7 6.01 -12.65 -1.13
C PRO A 7 5.70 -13.45 0.15
N CYS A 8 4.47 -13.96 0.25
CA CYS A 8 4.05 -14.81 1.37
C CYS A 8 4.27 -16.30 1.05
N VAL A 9 5.43 -16.82 1.47
CA VAL A 9 5.84 -18.20 1.20
C VAL A 9 5.00 -19.26 1.94
N ALA A 10 4.40 -18.92 3.09
CA ALA A 10 3.64 -19.87 3.90
C ALA A 10 2.21 -20.12 3.38
N PHE A 11 1.52 -19.06 2.93
CA PHE A 11 0.09 -19.13 2.64
C PHE A 11 -0.25 -18.98 1.15
N ASN A 12 0.59 -18.31 0.34
CA ASN A 12 0.24 -17.98 -1.05
C ASN A 12 1.16 -18.66 -2.07
N ASN A 13 1.18 -19.99 -2.09
CA ASN A 13 2.05 -20.76 -2.97
C ASN A 13 1.31 -21.96 -3.61
N HIS A 14 0.43 -21.75 -4.61
CA HIS A 14 0.01 -22.80 -5.58
C HIS A 14 -0.81 -22.30 -6.80
N ALA A 15 -0.97 -23.19 -7.79
CA ALA A 15 -1.41 -22.95 -9.17
C ALA A 15 -2.93 -22.74 -9.43
N GLY A 16 -3.73 -22.39 -8.43
CA GLY A 16 -5.17 -22.13 -8.56
C GLY A 16 -5.82 -22.11 -7.19
N SER A 17 -5.95 -20.95 -6.55
CA SER A 17 -6.16 -20.87 -5.09
C SER A 17 -7.54 -21.39 -4.63
N THR A 18 -7.55 -22.50 -3.87
CA THR A 18 -8.70 -23.15 -3.20
C THR A 18 -8.49 -23.23 -1.68
N LYS A 19 -7.86 -22.21 -1.08
CA LYS A 19 -7.56 -22.17 0.36
C LYS A 19 -8.70 -21.57 1.20
N SER A 20 -9.86 -22.22 1.24
CA SER A 20 -10.72 -22.11 2.42
C SER A 20 -10.26 -23.15 3.46
N TYR A 21 -10.38 -22.80 4.74
CA TYR A 21 -10.12 -23.71 5.86
C TYR A 21 -10.88 -25.04 5.75
N GLU A 22 -12.02 -25.05 5.04
CA GLU A 22 -12.87 -26.22 4.83
C GLU A 22 -12.26 -27.26 3.88
N TYR A 23 -11.57 -26.85 2.80
CA TYR A 23 -10.94 -27.78 1.85
C TYR A 23 -9.83 -28.62 2.49
N VAL A 24 -9.05 -27.97 3.38
CA VAL A 24 -7.96 -28.60 4.14
C VAL A 24 -8.50 -29.56 5.21
N ARG A 25 -9.70 -29.31 5.74
CA ARG A 25 -10.34 -30.20 6.73
C ARG A 25 -10.86 -31.50 6.11
N GLU A 26 -11.32 -31.48 4.87
CA GLU A 26 -11.88 -32.66 4.19
C GLU A 26 -10.82 -33.62 3.62
N HIS A 27 -9.60 -33.14 3.36
CA HIS A 27 -8.54 -33.93 2.70
C HIS A 27 -7.38 -34.29 3.64
N ASN A 28 -7.76 -34.76 4.83
CA ASN A 28 -6.92 -35.14 5.97
C ASN A 28 -5.88 -36.23 5.64
N GLU A 29 -4.80 -35.86 4.95
CA GLU A 29 -3.59 -36.67 4.80
C GLU A 29 -2.39 -35.99 5.49
N ALA A 30 -1.87 -36.69 6.50
CA ALA A 30 -0.62 -36.44 7.23
C ALA A 30 -0.53 -35.15 8.08
N VAL A 31 -1.04 -35.27 9.31
CA VAL A 31 -0.55 -34.54 10.49
C VAL A 31 0.97 -34.78 10.62
N ASN A 32 1.77 -33.71 10.61
CA ASN A 32 3.25 -33.65 10.69
C ASN A 32 4.05 -33.61 9.38
N ARG A 33 3.63 -32.81 8.39
CA ARG A 33 4.65 -32.12 7.60
C ARG A 33 5.12 -30.94 8.44
N LEU A 34 6.35 -31.00 8.97
CA LEU A 34 7.00 -29.79 9.49
C LEU A 34 6.92 -28.75 8.37
N ASP A 35 6.21 -27.64 8.61
CA ASP A 35 6.24 -26.45 7.76
C ASP A 35 7.61 -25.80 7.89
N PHE A 36 8.63 -26.52 7.41
CA PHE A 36 10.00 -26.10 7.44
C PHE A 36 10.25 -25.22 6.23
N ILE A 37 10.21 -23.92 6.46
CA ILE A 37 10.64 -22.93 5.48
C ILE A 37 12.17 -22.87 5.59
N GLU A 38 12.85 -23.43 4.58
CA GLU A 38 14.30 -23.31 4.47
C GLU A 38 14.69 -21.83 4.45
N VAL A 39 15.61 -21.45 5.33
CA VAL A 39 16.23 -20.14 5.25
C VAL A 39 17.05 -20.08 3.97
N ARG A 40 16.66 -19.19 3.07
CA ARG A 40 17.40 -18.90 1.83
C ARG A 40 18.18 -17.60 2.01
N ALA A 41 19.30 -17.47 1.29
CA ALA A 41 20.07 -16.24 1.27
C ALA A 41 19.23 -15.09 0.68
N GLU A 42 19.38 -13.89 1.22
CA GLU A 42 18.75 -12.70 0.66
C GLU A 42 19.25 -12.46 -0.77
N ILE A 43 18.32 -12.16 -1.68
CA ILE A 43 18.65 -11.71 -3.03
C ILE A 43 18.65 -10.18 -3.00
N GLN A 44 19.84 -9.59 -3.05
CA GLN A 44 20.00 -8.14 -3.16
C GLN A 44 20.29 -7.75 -4.60
N VAL A 45 19.63 -6.69 -5.06
CA VAL A 45 19.82 -6.13 -6.39
C VAL A 45 19.95 -4.61 -6.27
N ASP A 46 20.95 -4.07 -6.96
CA ASP A 46 21.13 -2.63 -7.14
C ASP A 46 21.32 -2.37 -8.63
N TYR A 47 20.53 -1.44 -9.16
CA TYR A 47 20.39 -1.21 -10.60
C TYR A 47 20.01 0.24 -10.88
N ALA A 48 20.41 0.70 -12.06
CA ALA A 48 20.34 2.10 -12.45
C ALA A 48 18.89 2.55 -12.70
N GLU A 49 18.67 3.86 -12.65
CA GLU A 49 17.38 4.43 -13.00
C GLU A 49 17.01 4.11 -14.45
N GLY A 50 15.74 3.77 -14.70
CA GLY A 50 15.24 3.36 -16.01
C GLY A 50 15.57 1.92 -16.41
N GLU A 51 16.47 1.25 -15.69
CA GLU A 51 16.91 -0.10 -15.99
C GLU A 51 15.83 -1.13 -15.68
N LEU A 52 15.84 -2.22 -16.45
CA LEU A 52 15.06 -3.42 -16.22
C LEU A 52 16.03 -4.53 -15.81
N ILE A 53 15.71 -5.22 -14.73
CA ILE A 53 16.46 -6.41 -14.32
C ILE A 53 15.51 -7.60 -14.17
N ASP A 54 16.03 -8.78 -14.48
CA ASP A 54 15.36 -10.05 -14.22
C ASP A 54 15.99 -10.65 -12.96
N VAL A 55 15.19 -10.80 -11.91
CA VAL A 55 15.60 -11.35 -10.62
C VAL A 55 15.10 -12.78 -10.51
N THR A 56 16.00 -13.74 -10.73
CA THR A 56 15.71 -15.17 -10.55
C THR A 56 15.56 -15.50 -9.07
N GLN A 57 14.40 -16.01 -8.69
CA GLN A 57 14.07 -16.42 -7.34
C GLN A 57 14.65 -17.81 -7.02
N HIS A 58 14.64 -18.17 -5.73
CA HIS A 58 15.14 -19.46 -5.24
C HIS A 58 14.41 -20.69 -5.79
N ASP A 59 13.21 -20.52 -6.31
CA ASP A 59 12.39 -21.56 -6.97
C ASP A 59 12.55 -21.57 -8.50
N GLY A 60 13.41 -20.71 -9.05
CA GLY A 60 13.63 -20.56 -10.49
C GLY A 60 12.66 -19.64 -11.21
N SER A 61 11.61 -19.14 -10.53
CA SER A 61 10.74 -18.10 -11.10
C SER A 61 11.52 -16.80 -11.33
N VAL A 62 11.03 -15.95 -12.24
CA VAL A 62 11.72 -14.71 -12.62
C VAL A 62 10.81 -13.52 -12.36
N LEU A 63 11.30 -12.59 -11.53
CA LEU A 63 10.65 -11.30 -11.29
C LEU A 63 11.33 -10.22 -12.14
N ARG A 64 10.59 -9.54 -13.00
CA ARG A 64 11.13 -8.44 -13.81
C ARG A 64 10.86 -7.10 -13.14
N LEU A 65 11.90 -6.44 -12.67
CA LEU A 65 11.81 -5.16 -11.97
C LEU A 65 12.30 -4.02 -12.87
N ARG A 66 11.46 -3.01 -13.08
CA ARG A 66 11.82 -1.77 -13.80
C ARG A 66 11.87 -0.60 -12.84
N LYS A 67 13.01 0.08 -12.77
CA LYS A 67 13.13 1.36 -12.04
C LYS A 67 12.65 2.49 -12.93
N LEU A 68 11.97 3.46 -12.35
CA LEU A 68 11.61 4.68 -13.07
C LEU A 68 12.86 5.41 -13.59
N LYS A 69 12.70 6.13 -14.70
CA LYS A 69 13.75 6.97 -15.28
C LYS A 69 13.86 8.28 -14.50
N ALA A 70 15.05 8.88 -14.46
CA ALA A 70 15.32 10.17 -13.84
C ALA A 70 14.33 11.29 -14.24
N ASN A 71 13.91 11.30 -15.50
CA ASN A 71 13.06 12.34 -16.07
C ASN A 71 11.55 12.00 -16.03
N TYR A 72 11.16 11.01 -15.24
CA TYR A 72 9.75 10.67 -15.04
C TYR A 72 9.02 11.78 -14.29
N ASN A 73 7.85 12.21 -14.78
CA ASN A 73 7.01 13.20 -14.10
C ASN A 73 5.97 12.51 -13.22
N PRO A 74 6.10 12.56 -11.87
CA PRO A 74 5.15 11.92 -10.98
C PRO A 74 3.87 12.73 -10.74
N HIS A 75 3.70 13.89 -11.36
CA HIS A 75 2.49 14.72 -11.17
C HIS A 75 1.40 14.47 -12.22
N ASP A 76 1.68 13.71 -13.28
CA ASP A 76 0.70 13.35 -14.30
C ASP A 76 0.06 11.99 -13.96
N ARG A 77 -1.15 12.05 -13.39
CA ARG A 77 -1.92 10.87 -13.01
C ARG A 77 -2.21 9.94 -14.18
N VAL A 78 -2.54 10.50 -15.35
CA VAL A 78 -2.92 9.71 -16.53
C VAL A 78 -1.69 9.00 -17.09
N ALA A 79 -0.58 9.72 -17.22
CA ALA A 79 0.68 9.12 -17.63
C ALA A 79 1.15 8.02 -16.66
N ALA A 80 0.98 8.23 -15.34
CA ALA A 80 1.32 7.23 -14.34
C ALA A 80 0.51 5.93 -14.50
N MET A 81 -0.82 6.05 -14.64
CA MET A 81 -1.69 4.88 -14.84
C MET A 81 -1.37 4.15 -16.14
N ASN A 82 -1.18 4.87 -17.24
CA ASN A 82 -0.81 4.28 -18.53
C ASN A 82 0.52 3.55 -18.44
N TYR A 83 1.53 4.18 -17.82
CA TYR A 83 2.85 3.57 -17.66
C TYR A 83 2.79 2.27 -16.85
N VAL A 84 2.05 2.24 -15.74
CA VAL A 84 1.89 1.01 -14.96
C VAL A 84 1.25 -0.10 -15.79
N HIS A 85 0.15 0.18 -16.49
CA HIS A 85 -0.54 -0.83 -17.31
C HIS A 85 0.30 -1.32 -18.49
N GLU A 86 1.01 -0.42 -19.19
CA GLU A 86 1.89 -0.78 -20.30
C GLU A 86 3.02 -1.73 -19.87
N ARG A 87 3.53 -1.55 -18.66
CA ARG A 87 4.63 -2.35 -18.09
C ARG A 87 4.11 -3.67 -17.54
N GLN A 88 2.97 -3.63 -16.87
CA GLN A 88 2.27 -4.83 -16.40
C GLN A 88 1.92 -5.77 -17.57
N ALA A 89 1.49 -5.24 -18.72
CA ALA A 89 1.22 -6.03 -19.93
C ALA A 89 2.47 -6.75 -20.47
N LYS A 90 3.67 -6.30 -20.10
CA LYS A 90 4.97 -6.92 -20.45
C LYS A 90 5.50 -7.84 -19.35
N GLY A 91 4.74 -8.03 -18.26
CA GLY A 91 5.17 -8.75 -17.07
C GLY A 91 6.25 -8.02 -16.28
N GLU A 92 6.35 -6.69 -16.43
CA GLU A 92 7.30 -5.85 -15.71
C GLU A 92 6.60 -5.21 -14.49
N VAL A 93 7.29 -5.23 -13.35
CA VAL A 93 6.87 -4.54 -12.13
C VAL A 93 7.63 -3.22 -12.04
N VAL A 94 6.89 -2.11 -12.00
CA VAL A 94 7.49 -0.77 -11.89
C VAL A 94 7.77 -0.42 -10.43
N THR A 95 8.95 0.15 -10.17
CA THR A 95 9.42 0.55 -8.84
C THR A 95 9.85 2.01 -8.83
N GLY A 96 9.55 2.72 -7.73
CA GLY A 96 9.85 4.14 -7.54
C GLY A 96 8.61 4.98 -7.21
N LEU A 97 8.76 6.31 -7.27
CA LEU A 97 7.65 7.26 -7.07
C LEU A 97 6.79 7.36 -8.34
N LEU A 98 5.70 6.60 -8.39
CA LEU A 98 4.79 6.56 -9.54
C LEU A 98 3.91 7.80 -9.66
N TYR A 99 3.38 8.30 -8.54
CA TYR A 99 2.49 9.44 -8.56
C TYR A 99 2.51 10.19 -7.22
N VAL A 100 2.47 11.51 -7.30
CA VAL A 100 2.21 12.40 -6.17
C VAL A 100 1.40 13.61 -6.63
N ASP A 101 0.30 13.86 -5.93
CA ASP A 101 -0.48 15.08 -6.09
C ASP A 101 0.12 16.16 -5.19
N SER A 102 0.62 17.25 -5.77
CA SER A 102 1.22 18.36 -5.02
C SER A 102 0.18 19.24 -4.33
N GLU A 103 -1.08 19.20 -4.79
CA GLU A 103 -2.17 20.04 -4.30
C GLU A 103 -3.13 19.26 -3.39
N ALA A 104 -2.80 18.01 -3.06
CA ALA A 104 -3.61 17.19 -2.19
C ALA A 104 -3.65 17.79 -0.78
N LYS A 105 -4.87 18.14 -0.35
CA LYS A 105 -5.15 18.57 1.02
C LYS A 105 -5.50 17.37 1.87
N ASP A 106 -5.02 17.36 3.11
CA ASP A 106 -5.44 16.34 4.05
C ASP A 106 -6.87 16.61 4.57
N LEU A 107 -7.42 15.64 5.30
CA LEU A 107 -8.78 15.73 5.82
C LEU A 107 -8.94 16.88 6.84
N HIS A 108 -7.90 17.14 7.64
CA HIS A 108 -7.94 18.16 8.67
C HIS A 108 -7.96 19.57 8.06
N GLU A 109 -7.16 19.80 7.02
CA GLU A 109 -7.18 21.02 6.20
C GLU A 109 -8.52 21.20 5.51
N HIS A 110 -9.08 20.14 4.92
CA HIS A 110 -10.36 20.20 4.22
C HIS A 110 -11.53 20.55 5.17
N LEU A 111 -11.53 19.98 6.37
CA LEU A 111 -12.57 20.22 7.38
C LEU A 111 -12.29 21.47 8.24
N ALA A 112 -11.19 22.19 7.98
CA ALA A 112 -10.72 23.32 8.78
C ALA A 112 -10.67 23.01 10.28
N THR A 113 -10.25 21.79 10.63
CA THR A 113 -10.15 21.36 12.03
C THR A 113 -8.88 21.91 12.67
N THR A 114 -8.83 21.87 14.00
CA THR A 114 -7.67 22.31 14.77
C THR A 114 -6.47 21.37 14.60
N GLU A 115 -5.26 21.95 14.62
CA GLU A 115 -3.98 21.25 14.72
C GLU A 115 -3.85 20.41 16.00
N THR A 116 -4.67 20.73 17.02
CA THR A 116 -4.61 20.03 18.30
C THR A 116 -5.35 18.68 18.20
N PRO A 117 -4.68 17.55 18.50
CA PRO A 117 -5.33 16.24 18.53
C PRO A 117 -6.55 16.24 19.45
N PHE A 118 -7.63 15.58 19.02
CA PHE A 118 -8.90 15.57 19.75
C PHE A 118 -8.77 15.13 21.22
N ASN A 119 -7.91 14.15 21.50
CA ASN A 119 -7.66 13.64 22.87
C ASN A 119 -6.92 14.64 23.79
N ARG A 120 -6.43 15.76 23.25
CA ARG A 120 -5.79 16.84 24.01
C ARG A 120 -6.69 18.07 24.18
N LEU A 121 -7.87 18.08 23.56
CA LEU A 121 -8.83 19.15 23.72
C LEU A 121 -9.60 18.97 25.04
N GLY A 122 -9.75 20.04 25.80
CA GLY A 122 -10.51 20.06 27.04
C GLY A 122 -11.98 20.43 26.80
N ALA A 123 -12.76 20.38 27.89
CA ALA A 123 -14.18 20.69 27.83
C ALA A 123 -14.49 22.14 27.39
N LYS A 124 -13.56 23.08 27.64
CA LYS A 124 -13.74 24.49 27.26
C LYS A 124 -13.55 24.72 25.76
N GLU A 125 -12.66 23.96 25.13
CA GLU A 125 -12.38 24.00 23.70
C GLU A 125 -13.46 23.27 22.91
N LEU A 126 -14.00 22.18 23.47
CA LEU A 126 -15.01 21.33 22.83
C LEU A 126 -16.45 21.85 23.00
N SER A 127 -16.71 22.69 23.99
CA SER A 127 -18.05 23.21 24.27
C SER A 127 -18.02 24.72 24.48
N PRO A 128 -18.79 25.50 23.68
CA PRO A 128 -18.88 26.95 23.87
C PRO A 128 -19.66 27.33 25.14
N GLY A 129 -20.24 26.36 25.85
CA GLY A 129 -21.04 26.54 27.05
C GLY A 129 -22.47 27.03 26.75
N ALA A 130 -23.36 26.87 27.74
CA ALA A 130 -24.78 27.14 27.56
C ALA A 130 -25.07 28.61 27.20
N ALA A 131 -24.36 29.56 27.79
CA ALA A 131 -24.58 30.98 27.54
C ALA A 131 -24.24 31.39 26.09
N THR A 132 -23.11 30.89 25.55
CA THR A 132 -22.70 31.17 24.17
C THR A 132 -23.60 30.45 23.19
N LEU A 133 -23.96 29.20 23.46
CA LEU A 133 -24.89 28.42 22.63
C LEU A 133 -26.26 29.11 22.53
N ALA A 134 -26.77 29.66 23.63
CA ALA A 134 -28.02 30.42 23.64
C ALA A 134 -27.94 31.68 22.76
N LYS A 135 -26.81 32.40 22.76
CA LYS A 135 -26.59 33.56 21.87
C LYS A 135 -26.61 33.15 20.40
N ILE A 136 -25.92 32.06 20.04
CA ILE A 136 -25.88 31.52 18.68
C ILE A 136 -27.30 31.15 18.22
N ASN A 137 -28.04 30.39 19.02
CA ASN A 137 -29.40 29.97 18.69
C ASN A 137 -30.36 31.16 18.49
N ASN A 138 -30.22 32.23 19.27
CA ASN A 138 -31.03 33.43 19.10
C ASN A 138 -30.66 34.22 17.84
N SER A 139 -29.41 34.17 17.37
CA SER A 139 -28.97 34.85 16.13
C SER A 139 -29.42 34.16 14.84
N LEU A 140 -29.84 32.90 14.93
CA LEU A 140 -30.29 32.07 13.79
C LEU A 140 -31.82 31.92 13.74
N ARG A 141 -32.55 32.69 14.55
CA ARG A 141 -34.02 32.69 14.63
C ARG A 141 -34.62 33.90 13.94
#